data_AF-A0A4U8WJW5-F1
#
_entry.id   AF-A0A4U8WJW5-F1
#
_cell.length_a   1.000
_cell.length_b   1.000
_cell.length_c   1.000
_cell.angle_alpha   90.00
_cell.angle_beta   90.00
_cell.angle_gamma   90.00
#
_symmetry.space_group_name_H-M   'P 1'
#
loop_
_entity.id
_entity.type
_entity.pdbx_description
1 polymer ?
#
loop_
_entity_poly.entity_id
_entity_poly.type
_entity_poly.pdbx_seq_one_letter_code
_entity_poly.pdbx_strand_id
1 'polypeptide(L)'
;MKKKLFLGYSLFLISNCYFGQVGIGTTTPDPSSILELSSANKGLLITRVALQSLTDNTTITTGNVESLLVYNTTVNTELKKGYYYWSGTKWELLSVEGANDWSTIGNSGTNPASNFLGTTDNQSVLIKTNNVNRLRIGSESSAGLTNLQSGVNSSTVYTGDIINFNSNTDLLSGTQAANVYGIDNIMYLRSGSTITGTFRAQRNRLWNVQTANYPNVVGVLNEYRGEVTDINTFYGFQNTYDFRSASNTTDLYGFSNNFTGQVNGTITNYYGFFSGVHSSLGGATNYYGFYQPNLGTASNRFAFLYKGDGTATKDVSVTGLGRVGVGTSTPNSQLQVEGSVSTSYITTGTSTGTFNVNESHYTIRVFNDVSTINLPNPATCPGRIYILIGSNGITTKNLTVTGGSGIYDDVTNTTVTTIIARQRYQLQSDGTTWIVIGN
;
A
#
# COMPACT_ATOMS: atom_id res chain seq x y z
N MET A 1 26.56 -97.08 67.28
CA MET A 1 26.21 -96.10 66.22
C MET A 1 25.07 -95.18 66.69
N LYS A 2 25.31 -94.11 67.46
CA LYS A 2 24.27 -93.11 67.84
C LYS A 2 24.84 -91.69 68.13
N LYS A 3 25.84 -91.23 67.37
CA LYS A 3 26.44 -89.88 67.57
C LYS A 3 26.59 -89.04 66.29
N LYS A 4 26.05 -89.48 65.14
CA LYS A 4 26.16 -88.75 63.86
C LYS A 4 24.87 -88.11 63.36
N LEU A 5 23.77 -88.16 64.13
CA LEU A 5 22.47 -87.62 63.69
C LEU A 5 22.13 -86.22 64.25
N PHE A 6 22.96 -85.67 65.15
CA PHE A 6 22.67 -84.38 65.79
C PHE A 6 23.34 -83.18 65.12
N LEU A 7 24.34 -83.41 64.25
CA LEU A 7 25.06 -82.33 63.55
C LEU A 7 24.37 -81.90 62.23
N GLY A 8 23.51 -82.75 61.66
CA GLY A 8 22.75 -82.45 60.44
C GLY A 8 21.52 -81.56 60.66
N TYR A 9 21.02 -81.47 61.90
CA TYR A 9 19.88 -80.60 62.23
C TYR A 9 20.29 -79.16 62.59
N SER A 10 21.56 -78.94 62.92
CA SER A 10 22.08 -77.60 63.26
C SER A 10 22.45 -76.75 62.03
N LEU A 11 22.55 -77.35 60.84
CA LEU A 11 22.96 -76.66 59.61
C LEU A 11 21.79 -76.25 58.70
N PHE A 12 20.54 -76.51 59.09
CA PHE A 12 19.34 -76.11 58.33
C PHE A 12 18.61 -74.88 58.91
N LEU A 13 19.24 -74.20 59.87
CA LEU A 13 18.77 -72.94 60.45
C LEU A 13 19.55 -71.73 59.91
N ILE A 14 20.11 -71.86 58.69
CA ILE A 14 20.64 -70.72 57.96
C ILE A 14 19.46 -69.80 57.62
N SER A 15 19.46 -68.66 58.30
CA SER A 15 18.99 -67.36 57.85
C SER A 15 18.28 -67.35 56.50
N ASN A 16 16.96 -67.43 56.54
CA ASN A 16 16.18 -66.69 55.56
C ASN A 16 15.57 -65.50 56.29
N CYS A 17 16.29 -64.38 56.30
CA CYS A 17 15.65 -63.08 56.49
C CYS A 17 14.79 -62.83 55.25
N TYR A 18 13.57 -63.38 55.24
CA TYR A 18 12.59 -62.97 54.24
C TYR A 18 12.15 -61.55 54.62
N PHE A 19 12.51 -60.57 53.79
CA PHE A 19 11.90 -59.25 53.86
C PHE A 19 10.40 -59.42 53.65
N GLY A 20 9.60 -59.06 54.65
CA GLY A 20 8.15 -59.22 54.64
C GLY A 20 7.46 -58.14 53.82
N GLN A 21 7.68 -58.13 52.51
CA GLN A 21 6.82 -57.39 51.60
C GLN A 21 5.43 -58.03 51.61
N VAL A 22 4.40 -57.23 51.84
CA VAL A 22 3.02 -57.71 51.89
C VAL A 22 2.46 -57.67 50.46
N GLY A 23 2.29 -58.83 49.86
CA GLY A 23 1.53 -58.99 48.62
C GLY A 23 0.09 -59.36 48.93
N ILE A 24 -0.88 -58.57 48.47
CA ILE A 24 -2.29 -58.96 48.48
C ILE A 24 -2.73 -59.12 47.02
N GLY A 25 -2.97 -60.37 46.61
CA GLY A 25 -3.36 -60.71 45.24
C GLY A 25 -2.19 -60.92 44.26
N THR A 26 -0.94 -60.83 44.73
CA THR A 26 0.28 -61.21 43.99
C THR A 26 1.20 -62.05 44.87
N THR A 27 1.85 -63.06 44.29
CA THR A 27 2.87 -63.89 44.97
C THR A 27 4.28 -63.36 44.74
N THR A 28 4.44 -62.36 43.88
CA THR A 28 5.72 -61.71 43.57
C THR A 28 5.57 -60.19 43.65
N PRO A 29 5.43 -59.60 44.87
CA PRO A 29 5.39 -58.16 45.01
C PRO A 29 6.64 -57.48 44.45
N ASP A 30 6.50 -56.28 43.90
CA ASP A 30 7.60 -55.46 43.39
C ASP A 30 8.61 -55.21 44.52
N PRO A 31 9.91 -55.51 44.32
CA PRO A 31 10.95 -55.32 45.35
C PRO A 31 11.06 -53.88 45.88
N SER A 32 10.51 -52.89 45.17
CA SER A 32 10.48 -51.48 45.56
C SER A 32 9.31 -51.13 46.48
N SER A 33 8.46 -52.10 46.85
CA SER A 33 7.23 -51.88 47.62
C SER A 33 7.21 -52.66 48.94
N ILE A 34 6.73 -52.01 50.00
CA ILE A 34 6.45 -52.70 51.29
C ILE A 34 5.07 -53.39 51.24
N LEU A 35 4.13 -52.84 50.47
CA LEU A 35 2.78 -53.37 50.25
C LEU A 35 2.41 -53.22 48.77
N GLU A 36 2.08 -54.33 48.10
CA GLU A 36 1.48 -54.34 46.76
C GLU A 36 0.08 -54.95 46.80
N LEU A 37 -0.87 -54.27 46.17
CA LEU A 37 -2.24 -54.73 46.00
C LEU A 37 -2.48 -54.99 44.51
N SER A 38 -2.58 -56.25 44.11
CA SER A 38 -2.80 -56.65 42.72
C SER A 38 -4.19 -57.27 42.54
N SER A 39 -5.01 -56.66 41.70
CA SER A 39 -6.35 -57.15 41.35
C SER A 39 -6.81 -56.55 40.02
N ALA A 40 -7.50 -57.34 39.20
CA ALA A 40 -8.06 -56.84 37.93
C ALA A 40 -9.32 -55.97 38.11
N ASN A 41 -9.99 -56.07 39.27
CA ASN A 41 -11.32 -55.47 39.47
C ASN A 41 -11.64 -55.04 40.93
N LYS A 42 -10.63 -54.94 41.81
CA LYS A 42 -10.80 -54.45 43.19
C LYS A 42 -9.81 -53.32 43.47
N GLY A 43 -10.22 -52.34 44.27
CA GLY A 43 -9.35 -51.25 44.72
C GLY A 43 -9.09 -51.28 46.23
N LEU A 44 -8.24 -50.37 46.70
CA LEU A 44 -8.01 -50.11 48.12
C LEU A 44 -8.99 -49.07 48.63
N LEU A 45 -9.72 -49.41 49.69
CA LEU A 45 -10.51 -48.43 50.41
C LEU A 45 -9.69 -47.81 51.54
N ILE A 46 -9.24 -46.57 51.35
CA ILE A 46 -8.57 -45.78 52.37
C ILE A 46 -9.56 -45.37 53.47
N THR A 47 -9.06 -45.25 54.71
CA THR A 47 -9.84 -44.84 55.88
C THR A 47 -10.61 -43.53 55.61
N ARG A 48 -11.93 -43.59 55.81
CA ARG A 48 -12.81 -42.42 55.70
C ARG A 48 -12.81 -41.65 57.00
N VAL A 49 -12.40 -40.40 56.96
CA VAL A 49 -12.24 -39.55 58.14
C VAL A 49 -13.05 -38.27 57.96
N ALA A 50 -13.80 -37.86 58.98
CA ALA A 50 -14.52 -36.60 58.99
C ALA A 50 -13.62 -35.49 59.55
N LEU A 51 -12.72 -34.96 58.72
CA LEU A 51 -11.83 -33.87 59.13
C LEU A 51 -12.62 -32.63 59.52
N GLN A 52 -12.17 -31.93 60.55
CA GLN A 52 -12.83 -30.71 61.05
C GLN A 52 -12.31 -29.44 60.36
N SER A 53 -11.02 -29.40 60.00
CA SER A 53 -10.35 -28.28 59.33
C SER A 53 -9.11 -28.76 58.57
N LEU A 54 -8.45 -27.88 57.80
CA LEU A 54 -7.17 -28.20 57.17
C LEU A 54 -6.04 -28.42 58.19
N THR A 55 -6.19 -27.99 59.44
CA THR A 55 -5.18 -28.16 60.51
C THR A 55 -5.60 -29.17 61.57
N ASP A 56 -6.65 -29.96 61.30
CA ASP A 56 -7.19 -30.94 62.24
C ASP A 56 -6.13 -31.99 62.63
N ASN A 57 -5.67 -31.89 63.87
CA ASN A 57 -4.72 -32.80 64.50
C ASN A 57 -5.36 -33.63 65.63
N THR A 58 -6.69 -33.60 65.76
CA THR A 58 -7.42 -34.24 66.88
C THR A 58 -8.25 -35.44 66.44
N THR A 59 -8.81 -35.42 65.22
CA THR A 59 -9.66 -36.52 64.72
C THR A 59 -8.88 -37.82 64.59
N ILE A 60 -7.58 -37.74 64.32
CA ILE A 60 -6.64 -38.86 64.38
C ILE A 60 -5.88 -38.79 65.69
N THR A 61 -6.30 -39.60 66.66
CA THR A 61 -5.95 -39.45 68.08
C THR A 61 -4.49 -39.75 68.42
N THR A 62 -3.77 -40.47 67.56
CA THR A 62 -2.34 -40.78 67.73
C THR A 62 -1.42 -39.73 67.09
N GLY A 63 -1.98 -38.62 66.61
CA GLY A 63 -1.29 -37.59 65.87
C GLY A 63 -1.17 -37.90 64.37
N ASN A 64 -1.10 -36.85 63.55
CA ASN A 64 -0.90 -36.98 62.12
C ASN A 64 0.59 -37.15 61.81
N VAL A 65 0.92 -38.06 60.89
CA VAL A 65 2.28 -38.27 60.37
C VAL A 65 2.33 -37.78 58.93
N GLU A 66 3.46 -37.22 58.48
CA GLU A 66 3.62 -36.80 57.09
C GLU A 66 3.33 -37.95 56.11
N SER A 67 2.64 -37.64 55.01
CA SER A 67 2.12 -38.59 54.02
C SER A 67 1.02 -39.53 54.52
N LEU A 68 0.45 -39.32 55.72
CA LEU A 68 -0.74 -40.05 56.16
C LEU A 68 -1.90 -39.72 55.23
N LEU A 69 -2.46 -40.74 54.57
CA LEU A 69 -3.53 -40.61 53.57
C LEU A 69 -4.90 -40.99 54.16
N VAL A 70 -5.89 -40.12 53.97
CA VAL A 70 -7.28 -40.34 54.38
C VAL A 70 -8.24 -39.92 53.28
N TYR A 71 -9.44 -40.48 53.28
CA TYR A 71 -10.55 -39.96 52.48
C TYR A 71 -11.43 -39.06 53.35
N ASN A 72 -11.39 -37.75 53.12
CA ASN A 72 -12.21 -36.80 53.87
C ASN A 72 -13.69 -36.89 53.47
N THR A 73 -14.58 -36.96 54.46
CA THR A 73 -16.04 -36.98 54.25
C THR A 73 -16.74 -35.66 54.53
N THR A 74 -16.08 -34.72 55.22
CA THR A 74 -16.64 -33.41 55.58
C THR A 74 -16.64 -32.46 54.38
N VAL A 75 -17.68 -31.65 54.23
CA VAL A 75 -17.75 -30.56 53.24
C VAL A 75 -18.05 -29.25 53.97
N ASN A 76 -17.15 -28.28 53.83
CA ASN A 76 -17.31 -26.93 54.34
C ASN A 76 -16.57 -25.93 53.42
N THR A 77 -16.33 -24.69 53.89
CA THR A 77 -15.65 -23.66 53.10
C THR A 77 -14.20 -23.97 52.77
N GLU A 78 -13.51 -24.77 53.58
CA GLU A 78 -12.09 -25.12 53.43
C GLU A 78 -11.88 -26.56 52.93
N LEU A 79 -12.78 -27.47 53.31
CA LEU A 79 -12.70 -28.90 53.03
C LEU A 79 -13.71 -29.34 51.98
N LYS A 80 -13.23 -30.05 50.99
CA LYS A 80 -14.02 -30.81 50.00
C LYS A 80 -13.95 -32.30 50.31
N LYS A 81 -14.96 -33.08 49.89
CA LYS A 81 -14.84 -34.54 49.83
C LYS A 81 -13.71 -34.93 48.88
N GLY A 82 -12.85 -35.85 49.30
CA GLY A 82 -11.72 -36.31 48.48
C GLY A 82 -10.60 -36.93 49.30
N TYR A 83 -9.53 -37.32 48.62
CA TYR A 83 -8.32 -37.83 49.26
C TYR A 83 -7.49 -36.68 49.80
N TYR A 84 -7.07 -36.77 51.07
CA TYR A 84 -6.16 -35.81 51.69
C TYR A 84 -4.95 -36.54 52.23
N TYR A 85 -3.79 -35.93 52.09
CA TYR A 85 -2.59 -36.36 52.80
C TYR A 85 -2.14 -35.28 53.79
N TRP A 86 -1.54 -35.69 54.90
CA TRP A 86 -0.93 -34.74 55.83
C TRP A 86 0.45 -34.30 55.30
N SER A 87 0.65 -33.01 55.08
CA SER A 87 1.91 -32.44 54.59
C SER A 87 2.97 -32.21 55.67
N GLY A 88 2.72 -32.68 56.90
CA GLY A 88 3.51 -32.39 58.09
C GLY A 88 2.95 -31.21 58.91
N THR A 89 2.18 -30.31 58.29
CA THR A 89 1.58 -29.14 58.98
C THR A 89 0.08 -28.96 58.73
N LYS A 90 -0.46 -29.49 57.65
CA LYS A 90 -1.88 -29.41 57.29
C LYS A 90 -2.31 -30.57 56.39
N TRP A 91 -3.61 -30.78 56.29
CA TRP A 91 -4.23 -31.66 55.30
C TRP A 91 -4.25 -30.98 53.94
N GLU A 92 -3.66 -31.62 52.94
CA GLU A 92 -3.70 -31.17 51.55
C GLU A 92 -4.56 -32.10 50.73
N LEU A 93 -5.52 -31.54 50.00
CA LEU A 93 -6.35 -32.28 49.06
C LEU A 93 -5.43 -32.79 47.95
N LEU A 94 -5.34 -34.11 47.83
CA LEU A 94 -4.75 -34.75 46.67
C LEU A 94 -5.71 -34.51 45.51
N SER A 95 -5.39 -33.45 44.75
CA SER A 95 -6.11 -32.88 43.60
C SER A 95 -7.20 -33.80 43.03
N VAL A 96 -8.44 -33.32 43.05
CA VAL A 96 -9.50 -33.84 42.16
C VAL A 96 -9.36 -33.04 40.87
N GLU A 97 -9.16 -33.73 39.75
CA GLU A 97 -9.03 -33.16 38.40
C GLU A 97 -9.94 -31.95 38.17
N GLY A 98 -9.34 -30.86 37.69
CA GLY A 98 -10.01 -29.60 37.40
C GLY A 98 -9.06 -28.42 37.35
N ALA A 99 -7.84 -28.60 36.81
CA ALA A 99 -7.03 -27.46 36.43
C ALA A 99 -7.80 -26.75 35.31
N ASN A 100 -8.43 -25.61 35.61
CA ASN A 100 -9.06 -24.74 34.62
C ASN A 100 -8.02 -24.01 33.74
N ASP A 101 -6.84 -24.61 33.61
CA ASP A 101 -5.73 -24.08 32.86
C ASP A 101 -6.00 -24.28 31.36
N TRP A 102 -5.48 -23.34 30.57
CA TRP A 102 -5.47 -23.52 29.13
C TRP A 102 -4.34 -24.46 28.75
N SER A 103 -4.66 -25.65 28.24
CA SER A 103 -3.66 -26.62 27.80
C SER A 103 -2.81 -26.08 26.65
N THR A 104 -1.52 -26.43 26.62
CA THR A 104 -0.59 -26.10 25.53
C THR A 104 -0.93 -26.78 24.21
N ILE A 105 -1.76 -27.83 24.25
CA ILE A 105 -2.30 -28.52 23.07
C ILE A 105 -3.79 -28.21 22.83
N GLY A 106 -4.37 -27.31 23.62
CA GLY A 106 -5.78 -26.92 23.54
C GLY A 106 -6.71 -27.76 24.43
N ASN A 107 -7.89 -27.20 24.70
CA ASN A 107 -8.96 -27.83 25.49
C ASN A 107 -10.11 -28.23 24.56
N SER A 108 -10.69 -29.43 24.76
CA SER A 108 -11.91 -29.86 24.06
C SER A 108 -13.17 -29.57 24.89
N GLY A 109 -14.34 -29.48 24.26
CA GLY A 109 -15.63 -29.34 24.96
C GLY A 109 -15.92 -27.97 25.56
N THR A 110 -15.23 -26.90 25.15
CA THR A 110 -15.46 -25.54 25.64
C THR A 110 -16.81 -24.96 25.21
N ASN A 111 -17.45 -24.19 26.09
CA ASN A 111 -18.61 -23.35 25.78
C ASN A 111 -18.19 -21.86 25.72
N PRO A 112 -18.32 -21.17 24.57
CA PRO A 112 -17.94 -19.76 24.43
C PRO A 112 -18.65 -18.79 25.40
N ALA A 113 -19.79 -19.15 25.97
CA ALA A 113 -20.51 -18.31 26.93
C ALA A 113 -19.89 -18.33 28.34
N SER A 114 -19.12 -19.37 28.69
CA SER A 114 -18.61 -19.60 30.05
C SER A 114 -17.12 -19.91 30.11
N ASN A 115 -16.47 -20.20 28.98
CA ASN A 115 -15.04 -20.51 28.92
C ASN A 115 -14.32 -19.50 28.02
N PHE A 116 -13.28 -18.87 28.55
CA PHE A 116 -12.44 -17.93 27.80
C PHE A 116 -11.01 -17.90 28.38
N LEU A 117 -10.05 -17.55 27.52
CA LEU A 117 -8.70 -17.19 27.93
C LEU A 117 -8.67 -15.68 28.15
N GLY A 118 -8.65 -15.23 29.41
CA GLY A 118 -8.61 -13.81 29.73
C GLY A 118 -8.83 -13.52 31.21
N THR A 119 -9.09 -12.25 31.51
CA THR A 119 -9.37 -11.77 32.87
C THR A 119 -10.86 -11.41 32.99
N THR A 120 -11.42 -11.55 34.19
CA THR A 120 -12.80 -11.11 34.51
C THR A 120 -12.87 -9.66 34.97
N ASP A 121 -11.73 -9.01 35.16
CA ASP A 121 -11.58 -7.62 35.58
C ASP A 121 -10.95 -6.76 34.46
N ASN A 122 -10.80 -5.46 34.73
CA ASN A 122 -10.23 -4.49 33.77
C ASN A 122 -8.69 -4.52 33.74
N GLN A 123 -8.10 -5.72 33.74
CA GLN A 123 -6.67 -5.93 33.55
C GLN A 123 -6.37 -6.39 32.13
N SER A 124 -5.15 -6.11 31.66
CA SER A 124 -4.73 -6.54 30.32
C SER A 124 -4.26 -7.99 30.32
N VAL A 125 -4.66 -8.76 29.30
CA VAL A 125 -4.07 -10.07 29.00
C VAL A 125 -2.77 -9.86 28.24
N LEU A 126 -1.68 -10.50 28.69
CA LEU A 126 -0.35 -10.40 28.05
C LEU A 126 0.09 -11.77 27.53
N ILE A 127 0.43 -11.85 26.24
CA ILE A 127 1.20 -12.98 25.69
C ILE A 127 2.66 -12.56 25.63
N LYS A 128 3.53 -13.33 26.28
CA LYS A 128 4.95 -13.03 26.42
C LYS A 128 5.81 -14.16 25.84
N THR A 129 6.97 -13.82 25.29
CA THR A 129 8.07 -14.77 25.07
C THR A 129 9.34 -14.20 25.68
N ASN A 130 10.11 -15.03 26.39
CA ASN A 130 11.28 -14.59 27.16
C ASN A 130 10.97 -13.42 28.13
N ASN A 131 9.81 -13.45 28.79
CA ASN A 131 9.29 -12.37 29.63
C ASN A 131 9.12 -11.00 28.93
N VAL A 132 9.16 -10.95 27.59
CA VAL A 132 8.90 -9.74 26.81
C VAL A 132 7.49 -9.80 26.24
N ASN A 133 6.73 -8.71 26.41
CA ASN A 133 5.39 -8.59 25.82
C ASN A 133 5.46 -8.73 24.29
N ARG A 134 4.60 -9.60 23.75
CA ARG A 134 4.41 -9.81 22.30
C ARG A 134 2.99 -9.45 21.87
N LEU A 135 2.01 -9.70 22.72
CA LEU A 135 0.62 -9.28 22.55
C LEU A 135 0.06 -8.72 23.86
N ARG A 136 -0.70 -7.63 23.79
CA ARG A 136 -1.49 -7.08 24.89
C ARG A 136 -2.93 -6.93 24.42
N ILE A 137 -3.88 -7.46 25.19
CA ILE A 137 -5.32 -7.30 24.96
C ILE A 137 -5.89 -6.62 26.22
N GLY A 138 -6.23 -5.32 26.15
CA GLY A 138 -6.75 -4.57 27.30
C GLY A 138 -6.31 -3.10 27.39
N SER A 139 -6.60 -2.49 28.53
CA SER A 139 -7.18 -1.14 28.69
C SER A 139 -6.32 0.10 28.37
N GLU A 140 -5.95 0.35 27.10
CA GLU A 140 -5.55 1.69 26.61
C GLU A 140 -6.01 1.94 25.14
N SER A 141 -6.15 3.21 24.73
CA SER A 141 -6.74 3.70 23.46
C SER A 141 -5.93 3.44 22.19
N SER A 142 -4.87 2.65 22.26
CA SER A 142 -4.12 2.18 21.09
C SER A 142 -3.55 0.82 21.41
N ALA A 143 -4.11 -0.22 20.79
CA ALA A 143 -3.50 -1.53 20.76
C ALA A 143 -2.14 -1.39 20.06
N GLY A 144 -1.07 -1.31 20.84
CA GLY A 144 0.31 -1.33 20.34
C GLY A 144 0.64 -2.72 19.84
N LEU A 145 0.38 -2.99 18.57
CA LEU A 145 0.79 -4.23 17.90
C LEU A 145 2.22 -4.04 17.39
N THR A 146 3.21 -4.53 18.15
CA THR A 146 4.61 -4.61 17.68
C THR A 146 4.87 -5.98 17.08
N ASN A 147 5.22 -6.05 15.79
CA ASN A 147 5.52 -7.30 15.07
C ASN A 147 4.35 -8.31 15.03
N LEU A 148 3.10 -7.83 14.90
CA LEU A 148 1.97 -8.72 14.58
C LEU A 148 1.87 -8.87 13.06
N GLN A 149 2.14 -10.07 12.57
CA GLN A 149 1.70 -10.49 11.24
C GLN A 149 0.27 -11.05 11.37
N SER A 150 -0.74 -10.32 10.92
CA SER A 150 -2.15 -10.72 11.00
C SER A 150 -2.69 -11.00 9.60
N GLY A 151 -2.56 -12.23 9.13
CA GLY A 151 -3.21 -12.67 7.90
C GLY A 151 -4.69 -12.98 8.15
N VAL A 152 -5.58 -12.40 7.35
CA VAL A 152 -6.98 -12.86 7.29
C VAL A 152 -7.04 -13.97 6.25
N ASN A 153 -7.21 -15.20 6.74
CA ASN A 153 -7.49 -16.39 5.93
C ASN A 153 -8.85 -16.93 6.35
N SER A 154 -9.92 -16.32 5.85
CA SER A 154 -11.27 -16.73 6.24
C SER A 154 -11.62 -18.09 5.61
N SER A 155 -12.18 -19.00 6.39
CA SER A 155 -12.76 -20.26 5.88
C SER A 155 -14.25 -20.12 5.53
N THR A 156 -14.85 -18.95 5.76
CA THR A 156 -16.23 -18.58 5.41
C THR A 156 -16.29 -17.19 4.77
N VAL A 157 -17.39 -16.86 4.08
CA VAL A 157 -17.56 -15.53 3.46
C VAL A 157 -17.55 -14.45 4.54
N TYR A 158 -16.75 -13.40 4.35
CA TYR A 158 -16.63 -12.27 5.27
C TYR A 158 -17.42 -11.04 4.77
N THR A 159 -17.98 -10.28 5.71
CA THR A 159 -18.65 -9.00 5.46
C THR A 159 -18.21 -7.98 6.52
N GLY A 160 -17.56 -6.88 6.12
CA GLY A 160 -17.14 -5.82 7.04
C GLY A 160 -15.84 -5.08 6.63
N ASP A 161 -15.22 -4.37 7.57
CA ASP A 161 -13.94 -3.67 7.38
C ASP A 161 -12.74 -4.58 7.69
N ILE A 162 -11.74 -4.56 6.81
CA ILE A 162 -10.50 -5.29 6.97
C ILE A 162 -9.38 -4.30 7.34
N ILE A 163 -8.75 -4.52 8.51
CA ILE A 163 -7.54 -3.79 8.91
C ILE A 163 -6.36 -4.75 8.80
N ASN A 164 -5.44 -4.48 7.89
CA ASN A 164 -4.31 -5.33 7.57
C ASN A 164 -2.98 -4.63 7.92
N PHE A 165 -2.09 -5.34 8.63
CA PHE A 165 -0.81 -4.79 9.07
C PHE A 165 0.36 -5.64 8.55
N ASN A 166 0.99 -5.21 7.45
CA ASN A 166 2.17 -5.87 6.86
C ASN A 166 1.96 -7.38 6.55
N SER A 167 0.80 -7.74 6.01
CA SER A 167 0.45 -9.14 5.74
C SER A 167 -0.29 -9.33 4.41
N ASN A 168 -0.23 -10.55 3.87
CA ASN A 168 -1.07 -10.97 2.76
C ASN A 168 -2.51 -11.19 3.26
N THR A 169 -3.50 -10.70 2.52
CA THR A 169 -4.91 -10.96 2.75
C THR A 169 -5.46 -11.80 1.59
N ASP A 170 -5.83 -13.03 1.90
CA ASP A 170 -6.45 -13.98 0.94
C ASP A 170 -7.91 -14.19 1.33
N LEU A 171 -8.83 -13.66 0.52
CA LEU A 171 -10.26 -13.72 0.78
C LEU A 171 -10.95 -14.79 -0.09
N LEU A 172 -12.01 -15.39 0.46
CA LEU A 172 -12.83 -16.37 -0.27
C LEU A 172 -13.69 -15.71 -1.35
N SER A 173 -14.12 -16.51 -2.32
CA SER A 173 -15.08 -16.07 -3.35
C SER A 173 -16.37 -15.55 -2.71
N GLY A 174 -16.89 -14.42 -3.22
CA GLY A 174 -18.10 -13.79 -2.71
C GLY A 174 -17.93 -12.91 -1.48
N THR A 175 -16.68 -12.70 -1.01
CA THR A 175 -16.39 -11.83 0.13
C THR A 175 -16.68 -10.37 -0.19
N GLN A 176 -17.31 -9.65 0.74
CA GLN A 176 -17.61 -8.22 0.62
C GLN A 176 -16.85 -7.43 1.68
N ALA A 177 -15.79 -6.74 1.27
CA ALA A 177 -15.07 -5.82 2.16
C ALA A 177 -15.61 -4.40 1.98
N ALA A 178 -15.92 -3.71 3.08
CA ALA A 178 -16.32 -2.31 3.05
C ALA A 178 -15.07 -1.44 2.85
N ASN A 179 -14.13 -1.44 3.79
CA ASN A 179 -12.85 -0.76 3.63
C ASN A 179 -11.67 -1.70 3.90
N VAL A 180 -10.52 -1.40 3.28
CA VAL A 180 -9.26 -2.10 3.53
C VAL A 180 -8.17 -1.07 3.84
N TYR A 181 -7.64 -1.11 5.06
CA TYR A 181 -6.62 -0.17 5.53
C TYR A 181 -5.35 -0.89 5.96
N GLY A 182 -4.18 -0.32 5.64
CA GLY A 182 -2.90 -0.86 6.08
C GLY A 182 -1.68 0.00 5.78
N ILE A 183 -0.49 -0.54 6.06
CA ILE A 183 0.81 0.04 5.67
C ILE A 183 1.26 -0.53 4.33
N ASP A 184 1.25 -1.85 4.22
CA ASP A 184 1.43 -2.61 2.97
C ASP A 184 0.25 -3.58 2.83
N ASN A 185 -0.67 -3.27 1.93
CA ASN A 185 -1.78 -4.14 1.60
C ASN A 185 -1.39 -5.02 0.42
N ILE A 186 -1.23 -6.31 0.64
CA ILE A 186 -1.16 -7.31 -0.44
C ILE A 186 -2.46 -8.08 -0.40
N MET A 187 -3.24 -8.00 -1.48
CA MET A 187 -4.56 -8.59 -1.54
C MET A 187 -4.72 -9.45 -2.79
N TYR A 188 -5.19 -10.68 -2.57
CA TYR A 188 -5.63 -11.61 -3.60
C TYR A 188 -7.14 -11.81 -3.48
N LEU A 189 -7.89 -11.47 -4.52
CA LEU A 189 -9.34 -11.58 -4.52
C LEU A 189 -9.81 -12.64 -5.49
N ARG A 190 -10.52 -13.65 -4.97
CA ARG A 190 -11.13 -14.69 -5.79
C ARG A 190 -12.38 -14.17 -6.48
N SER A 191 -12.80 -14.86 -7.55
CA SER A 191 -13.98 -14.52 -8.35
C SER A 191 -15.20 -14.17 -7.50
N GLY A 192 -15.90 -13.09 -7.85
CA GLY A 192 -17.13 -12.66 -7.19
C GLY A 192 -16.97 -11.92 -5.86
N SER A 193 -15.74 -11.67 -5.40
CA SER A 193 -15.50 -10.78 -4.25
C SER A 193 -15.74 -9.32 -4.63
N THR A 194 -16.02 -8.42 -3.68
CA THR A 194 -16.17 -6.98 -3.94
C THR A 194 -15.55 -6.14 -2.83
N ILE A 195 -15.03 -4.96 -3.20
CA ILE A 195 -14.69 -3.90 -2.25
C ILE A 195 -15.61 -2.73 -2.52
N THR A 196 -16.44 -2.35 -1.56
CA THR A 196 -17.48 -1.32 -1.77
C THR A 196 -17.06 0.07 -1.31
N GLY A 197 -15.97 0.19 -0.56
CA GLY A 197 -15.41 1.45 -0.06
C GLY A 197 -13.96 1.66 -0.47
N THR A 198 -13.12 2.10 0.47
CA THR A 198 -11.75 2.55 0.14
C THR A 198 -10.71 1.46 0.40
N PHE A 199 -9.81 1.25 -0.56
CA PHE A 199 -8.59 0.46 -0.40
C PHE A 199 -7.39 1.40 -0.21
N ARG A 200 -6.83 1.49 1.01
CA ARG A 200 -5.80 2.48 1.34
C ARG A 200 -4.61 1.93 2.12
N ALA A 201 -3.41 2.23 1.65
CA ALA A 201 -2.16 1.99 2.37
C ALA A 201 -1.00 2.83 1.83
N GLN A 202 0.17 2.78 2.47
CA GLN A 202 1.39 3.37 1.87
C GLN A 202 1.77 2.60 0.60
N ARG A 203 1.70 1.27 0.65
CA ARG A 203 1.80 0.39 -0.53
C ARG A 203 0.57 -0.48 -0.69
N ASN A 204 0.04 -0.52 -1.89
CA ASN A 204 -1.07 -1.39 -2.27
C ASN A 204 -0.61 -2.31 -3.39
N ARG A 205 -0.81 -3.62 -3.24
CA ARG A 205 -0.68 -4.62 -4.30
C ARG A 205 -2.00 -5.37 -4.42
N LEU A 206 -2.69 -5.14 -5.53
CA LEU A 206 -3.93 -5.83 -5.88
C LEU A 206 -3.60 -6.82 -6.99
N TRP A 207 -3.58 -8.11 -6.66
CA TRP A 207 -3.19 -9.17 -7.60
C TRP A 207 -4.31 -10.19 -7.82
N ASN A 208 -4.38 -10.74 -9.03
CA ASN A 208 -5.31 -11.80 -9.44
C ASN A 208 -6.79 -11.45 -9.18
N VAL A 209 -7.12 -10.18 -9.32
CA VAL A 209 -8.47 -9.67 -9.12
C VAL A 209 -9.38 -10.11 -10.27
N GLN A 210 -10.53 -10.72 -9.97
CA GLN A 210 -11.57 -11.11 -10.95
C GLN A 210 -12.96 -10.68 -10.47
N THR A 211 -13.21 -9.37 -10.41
CA THR A 211 -14.31 -8.82 -9.61
C THR A 211 -14.85 -7.52 -10.16
N ALA A 212 -16.15 -7.29 -9.94
CA ALA A 212 -16.90 -6.28 -10.67
C ALA A 212 -16.70 -4.81 -10.23
N ASN A 213 -16.17 -4.45 -9.05
CA ASN A 213 -16.12 -3.03 -8.65
C ASN A 213 -15.10 -2.73 -7.52
N TYR A 214 -14.26 -1.69 -7.73
CA TYR A 214 -13.44 -1.01 -6.71
C TYR A 214 -13.63 0.51 -6.81
N PRO A 215 -14.32 1.15 -5.86
CA PRO A 215 -14.64 2.56 -6.00
C PRO A 215 -13.45 3.48 -5.75
N ASN A 216 -12.50 3.11 -4.88
CA ASN A 216 -11.36 4.00 -4.62
C ASN A 216 -10.11 3.27 -4.11
N VAL A 217 -9.01 3.34 -4.86
CA VAL A 217 -7.68 2.87 -4.44
C VAL A 217 -6.78 4.08 -4.15
N VAL A 218 -6.23 4.16 -2.95
CA VAL A 218 -5.41 5.29 -2.50
C VAL A 218 -4.12 4.80 -1.87
N GLY A 219 -2.97 5.21 -2.39
CA GLY A 219 -1.70 4.91 -1.75
C GLY A 219 -0.54 5.77 -2.21
N VAL A 220 0.67 5.50 -1.71
CA VAL A 220 1.88 6.16 -2.22
C VAL A 220 2.43 5.35 -3.40
N LEU A 221 2.58 4.04 -3.21
CA LEU A 221 2.91 3.11 -4.28
C LEU A 221 1.75 2.14 -4.47
N ASN A 222 1.23 2.06 -5.69
CA ASN A 222 0.20 1.08 -6.00
C ASN A 222 0.66 0.18 -7.15
N GLU A 223 0.37 -1.09 -7.02
CA GLU A 223 0.56 -2.10 -8.04
C GLU A 223 -0.77 -2.80 -8.28
N TYR A 224 -1.22 -2.77 -9.52
CA TYR A 224 -2.44 -3.45 -9.93
C TYR A 224 -2.11 -4.50 -10.99
N ARG A 225 -2.52 -5.75 -10.73
CA ARG A 225 -2.48 -6.87 -11.68
C ARG A 225 -3.79 -7.64 -11.61
N GLY A 226 -4.72 -7.39 -12.52
CA GLY A 226 -6.05 -8.01 -12.47
C GLY A 226 -6.76 -8.12 -13.81
N GLU A 227 -7.86 -8.86 -13.79
CA GLU A 227 -8.75 -9.16 -14.91
C GLU A 227 -10.18 -8.69 -14.60
N VAL A 228 -10.94 -8.29 -15.62
CA VAL A 228 -12.38 -8.01 -15.52
C VAL A 228 -12.75 -7.12 -14.32
N THR A 229 -12.03 -6.01 -14.16
CA THR A 229 -12.17 -5.14 -12.99
C THR A 229 -12.52 -3.71 -13.36
N ASP A 230 -13.54 -3.14 -12.72
CA ASP A 230 -13.86 -1.71 -12.82
C ASP A 230 -13.33 -0.94 -11.60
N ILE A 231 -12.47 0.05 -11.85
CA ILE A 231 -11.92 0.97 -10.84
C ILE A 231 -12.45 2.37 -11.14
N ASN A 232 -13.16 3.00 -10.20
CA ASN A 232 -13.61 4.38 -10.42
C ASN A 232 -12.44 5.34 -10.34
N THR A 233 -11.67 5.29 -9.24
CA THR A 233 -10.56 6.20 -9.03
C THR A 233 -9.35 5.50 -8.42
N PHE A 234 -8.17 5.80 -8.97
CA PHE A 234 -6.90 5.24 -8.52
C PHE A 234 -5.88 6.36 -8.29
N TYR A 235 -5.51 6.57 -7.03
CA TYR A 235 -4.58 7.62 -6.59
C TYR A 235 -3.27 7.01 -6.10
N GLY A 236 -2.16 7.42 -6.72
CA GLY A 236 -0.83 7.12 -6.19
C GLY A 236 0.25 8.12 -6.53
N PHE A 237 1.35 8.12 -5.78
CA PHE A 237 2.54 8.85 -6.22
C PHE A 237 3.24 8.06 -7.34
N GLN A 238 3.42 6.76 -7.16
CA GLN A 238 3.86 5.82 -8.19
C GLN A 238 2.82 4.72 -8.37
N ASN A 239 2.39 4.49 -9.61
CA ASN A 239 1.48 3.41 -9.94
C ASN A 239 2.11 2.51 -11.00
N THR A 240 2.02 1.20 -10.79
CA THR A 240 2.40 0.17 -11.76
C THR A 240 1.18 -0.66 -12.12
N TYR A 241 0.95 -0.87 -13.42
CA TYR A 241 -0.23 -1.53 -13.94
C TYR A 241 0.10 -2.68 -14.88
N ASP A 242 -0.70 -3.74 -14.74
CA ASP A 242 -0.80 -4.89 -15.64
C ASP A 242 -2.30 -5.23 -15.79
N PHE A 243 -2.92 -4.86 -16.92
CA PHE A 243 -4.36 -5.04 -17.17
C PHE A 243 -4.61 -6.27 -18.04
N ARG A 244 -5.12 -7.33 -17.44
CA ARG A 244 -5.34 -8.61 -18.13
C ARG A 244 -6.83 -8.78 -18.48
N SER A 245 -7.24 -8.29 -19.65
CA SER A 245 -8.58 -8.42 -20.26
C SER A 245 -9.76 -7.76 -19.51
N ALA A 246 -10.52 -6.91 -20.22
CA ALA A 246 -11.81 -6.33 -19.82
C ALA A 246 -11.82 -5.55 -18.48
N SER A 247 -10.71 -4.93 -18.10
CA SER A 247 -10.65 -4.06 -16.92
C SER A 247 -10.77 -2.59 -17.32
N ASN A 248 -11.55 -1.80 -16.59
CA ASN A 248 -11.76 -0.38 -16.86
C ASN A 248 -11.31 0.46 -15.65
N THR A 249 -10.67 1.60 -15.90
CA THR A 249 -10.40 2.61 -14.88
C THR A 249 -10.94 3.97 -15.34
N THR A 250 -11.81 4.60 -14.55
CA THR A 250 -12.37 5.90 -14.96
C THR A 250 -11.32 7.01 -14.80
N ASP A 251 -10.77 7.20 -13.61
CA ASP A 251 -9.75 8.22 -13.35
C ASP A 251 -8.48 7.62 -12.72
N LEU A 252 -7.35 7.79 -13.41
CA LEU A 252 -6.02 7.40 -12.92
C LEU A 252 -5.17 8.62 -12.62
N TYR A 253 -4.80 8.81 -11.36
CA TYR A 253 -3.92 9.88 -10.90
C TYR A 253 -2.59 9.34 -10.39
N GLY A 254 -1.48 9.90 -10.89
CA GLY A 254 -0.23 9.82 -10.14
C GLY A 254 0.95 10.62 -10.65
N PHE A 255 1.98 10.77 -9.83
CA PHE A 255 3.21 11.45 -10.26
C PHE A 255 3.91 10.64 -11.36
N SER A 256 3.99 9.32 -11.19
CA SER A 256 4.45 8.38 -12.22
C SER A 256 3.49 7.22 -12.36
N ASN A 257 2.98 7.02 -13.56
CA ASN A 257 2.13 5.89 -13.93
C ASN A 257 2.87 5.06 -14.98
N ASN A 258 3.11 3.78 -14.68
CA ASN A 258 3.86 2.87 -15.55
C ASN A 258 3.05 1.60 -15.85
N PHE A 259 3.06 1.15 -17.10
CA PHE A 259 2.45 -0.11 -17.51
C PHE A 259 3.55 -1.12 -17.82
N THR A 260 3.63 -2.19 -17.04
CA THR A 260 4.71 -3.18 -17.14
C THR A 260 4.31 -4.45 -17.89
N GLY A 261 3.10 -4.51 -18.46
CA GLY A 261 2.54 -5.70 -19.13
C GLY A 261 1.58 -5.38 -20.28
N GLN A 262 0.99 -6.43 -20.87
CA GLN A 262 -0.03 -6.29 -21.91
C GLN A 262 -1.27 -5.62 -21.30
N VAL A 263 -1.73 -4.52 -21.91
CA VAL A 263 -2.88 -3.76 -21.43
C VAL A 263 -4.09 -4.05 -22.31
N ASN A 264 -4.97 -4.94 -21.89
CA ASN A 264 -6.21 -5.30 -22.60
C ASN A 264 -7.46 -4.71 -21.90
N GLY A 265 -7.39 -3.44 -21.50
CA GLY A 265 -8.44 -2.71 -20.76
C GLY A 265 -8.61 -1.25 -21.22
N THR A 266 -9.49 -0.49 -20.56
CA THR A 266 -9.85 0.89 -20.91
C THR A 266 -9.48 1.85 -19.77
N ILE A 267 -8.95 3.04 -20.08
CA ILE A 267 -8.75 4.12 -19.09
C ILE A 267 -9.39 5.40 -19.62
N THR A 268 -10.41 5.94 -18.96
CA THR A 268 -11.11 7.12 -19.48
C THR A 268 -10.24 8.38 -19.37
N ASN A 269 -9.79 8.71 -18.16
CA ASN A 269 -8.98 9.89 -17.89
C ASN A 269 -7.67 9.51 -17.20
N TYR A 270 -6.56 9.97 -17.77
CA TYR A 270 -5.22 9.67 -17.30
C TYR A 270 -4.49 10.95 -16.89
N TYR A 271 -4.06 11.05 -15.63
CA TYR A 271 -3.39 12.22 -15.07
C TYR A 271 -2.03 11.87 -14.48
N GLY A 272 -0.96 12.55 -14.92
CA GLY A 272 0.33 12.44 -14.22
C GLY A 272 1.49 13.27 -14.76
N PHE A 273 2.57 13.39 -13.98
CA PHE A 273 3.78 14.08 -14.42
C PHE A 273 4.58 13.23 -15.42
N PHE A 274 4.82 11.95 -15.07
CA PHE A 274 5.31 10.90 -15.96
C PHE A 274 4.18 9.93 -16.29
N SER A 275 3.91 9.78 -17.58
CA SER A 275 2.83 8.95 -18.12
C SER A 275 3.39 8.03 -19.19
N GLY A 276 3.94 6.88 -18.78
CA GLY A 276 4.31 5.83 -19.73
C GLY A 276 3.06 5.09 -20.16
N VAL A 277 2.86 4.86 -21.46
CA VAL A 277 1.70 4.11 -21.98
C VAL A 277 2.19 2.97 -22.85
N HIS A 278 1.59 1.79 -22.69
CA HIS A 278 1.90 0.63 -23.51
C HIS A 278 1.09 0.67 -24.83
N SER A 279 1.71 0.30 -25.95
CA SER A 279 1.13 0.41 -27.30
C SER A 279 -0.14 -0.43 -27.54
N SER A 280 -0.44 -1.39 -26.64
CA SER A 280 -1.61 -2.27 -26.73
C SER A 280 -2.87 -1.71 -26.05
N LEU A 281 -2.80 -0.55 -25.38
CA LEU A 281 -3.94 0.03 -24.63
C LEU A 281 -5.06 0.47 -25.61
N GLY A 282 -6.18 -0.27 -25.58
CA GLY A 282 -7.24 -0.21 -26.58
C GLY A 282 -8.40 0.78 -26.35
N GLY A 283 -8.22 1.89 -25.63
CA GLY A 283 -9.38 2.76 -25.37
C GLY A 283 -9.19 3.98 -24.46
N ALA A 284 -8.01 4.60 -24.43
CA ALA A 284 -7.88 5.80 -23.62
C ALA A 284 -8.59 7.02 -24.22
N THR A 285 -9.41 7.71 -23.43
CA THR A 285 -10.21 8.84 -23.92
C THR A 285 -9.47 10.18 -23.81
N ASN A 286 -8.80 10.44 -22.68
CA ASN A 286 -8.11 11.71 -22.43
C ASN A 286 -6.80 11.52 -21.64
N TYR A 287 -5.74 12.23 -22.07
CA TYR A 287 -4.42 12.21 -21.42
C TYR A 287 -3.98 13.61 -20.96
N TYR A 288 -3.58 13.71 -19.68
CA TYR A 288 -3.16 14.93 -19.02
C TYR A 288 -1.79 14.74 -18.34
N GLY A 289 -0.75 15.42 -18.82
CA GLY A 289 0.58 15.27 -18.22
C GLY A 289 1.73 16.05 -18.85
N PHE A 290 2.88 16.08 -18.16
CA PHE A 290 4.07 16.86 -18.55
C PHE A 290 5.10 16.08 -19.39
N TYR A 291 5.22 14.76 -19.22
CA TYR A 291 6.15 13.91 -19.99
C TYR A 291 5.53 12.54 -20.32
N GLN A 292 5.56 12.16 -21.61
CA GLN A 292 4.91 10.97 -22.16
C GLN A 292 5.82 10.24 -23.15
N PRO A 293 6.48 9.14 -22.77
CA PRO A 293 7.22 8.31 -23.71
C PRO A 293 6.27 7.36 -24.46
N ASN A 294 6.37 7.40 -25.80
CA ASN A 294 5.79 6.44 -26.76
C ASN A 294 4.25 6.43 -26.87
N LEU A 295 3.67 6.91 -27.98
CA LEU A 295 2.22 6.81 -28.20
C LEU A 295 1.81 6.62 -29.67
N GLY A 296 1.09 5.52 -29.90
CA GLY A 296 0.21 5.31 -31.04
C GLY A 296 -1.01 6.25 -31.04
N THR A 297 -2.04 5.90 -31.82
CA THR A 297 -3.11 6.74 -32.40
C THR A 297 -4.15 7.36 -31.42
N ALA A 298 -3.76 7.86 -30.26
CA ALA A 298 -4.67 8.43 -29.27
C ALA A 298 -5.28 9.81 -29.65
N SER A 299 -6.55 10.01 -29.25
CA SER A 299 -7.29 11.28 -29.34
C SER A 299 -7.11 12.12 -28.07
N ASN A 300 -6.91 13.44 -28.26
CA ASN A 300 -6.76 14.53 -27.27
C ASN A 300 -5.63 14.40 -26.22
N ARG A 301 -4.65 15.32 -26.31
CA ARG A 301 -3.50 15.45 -25.38
C ARG A 301 -3.48 16.86 -24.79
N PHE A 302 -3.34 16.97 -23.47
CA PHE A 302 -3.30 18.26 -22.78
C PHE A 302 -2.11 18.32 -21.82
N ALA A 303 -1.19 19.26 -22.05
CA ALA A 303 -0.05 19.51 -21.15
C ALA A 303 -0.44 20.40 -19.96
N PHE A 304 -1.49 21.21 -20.10
CA PHE A 304 -2.02 22.09 -19.08
C PHE A 304 -3.55 22.01 -19.09
N LEU A 305 -4.17 21.61 -17.98
CA LEU A 305 -5.62 21.65 -17.78
C LEU A 305 -5.92 22.62 -16.64
N TYR A 306 -6.56 23.74 -16.96
CA TYR A 306 -7.20 24.61 -15.98
C TYR A 306 -8.71 24.39 -16.07
N LYS A 307 -9.36 23.99 -14.97
CA LYS A 307 -10.82 23.91 -14.92
C LYS A 307 -11.37 25.31 -14.60
N GLY A 308 -11.57 26.12 -15.63
CA GLY A 308 -12.43 27.30 -15.53
C GLY A 308 -13.87 26.88 -15.22
N ASP A 309 -14.58 27.68 -14.44
CA ASP A 309 -15.93 27.44 -13.90
C ASP A 309 -17.07 27.70 -14.92
N GLY A 310 -16.79 27.71 -16.22
CA GLY A 310 -17.78 28.07 -17.24
C GLY A 310 -17.44 27.50 -18.62
N THR A 311 -18.47 27.06 -19.32
CA THR A 311 -18.46 26.24 -20.55
C THR A 311 -17.92 26.91 -21.82
N ALA A 312 -16.95 27.82 -21.73
CA ALA A 312 -16.43 28.54 -22.89
C ALA A 312 -14.92 28.84 -22.92
N THR A 313 -14.12 28.49 -21.90
CA THR A 313 -12.68 28.78 -21.92
C THR A 313 -11.88 27.62 -22.52
N LYS A 314 -11.41 27.81 -23.76
CA LYS A 314 -10.48 26.93 -24.47
C LYS A 314 -9.09 27.60 -24.43
N ASP A 315 -8.23 27.25 -23.48
CA ASP A 315 -7.02 28.05 -23.26
C ASP A 315 -5.85 27.64 -24.17
N VAL A 316 -5.16 26.52 -23.91
CA VAL A 316 -4.02 26.04 -24.72
C VAL A 316 -4.05 24.51 -24.87
N SER A 317 -3.92 24.01 -26.10
CA SER A 317 -3.83 22.58 -26.44
C SER A 317 -2.50 22.28 -27.14
N VAL A 318 -1.94 21.09 -26.91
CA VAL A 318 -0.79 20.57 -27.68
C VAL A 318 -1.15 19.21 -28.22
N THR A 319 -1.35 19.11 -29.53
CA THR A 319 -1.81 17.88 -30.17
C THR A 319 -0.70 16.85 -30.31
N GLY A 320 -1.09 15.61 -30.64
CA GLY A 320 -0.13 14.55 -30.90
C GLY A 320 0.77 14.73 -32.12
N LEU A 321 0.46 15.71 -32.97
CA LEU A 321 1.27 16.13 -34.11
C LEU A 321 2.21 17.31 -33.76
N GLY A 322 2.33 17.66 -32.47
CA GLY A 322 3.16 18.77 -32.00
C GLY A 322 2.58 20.16 -32.28
N ARG A 323 1.30 20.26 -32.67
CA ARG A 323 0.63 21.54 -32.92
C ARG A 323 0.15 22.16 -31.62
N VAL A 324 0.35 23.46 -31.46
CA VAL A 324 -0.13 24.27 -30.33
C VAL A 324 -1.37 25.05 -30.75
N GLY A 325 -2.50 24.85 -30.08
CA GLY A 325 -3.73 25.62 -30.29
C GLY A 325 -4.03 26.50 -29.08
N VAL A 326 -4.24 27.80 -29.26
CA VAL A 326 -4.77 28.72 -28.24
C VAL A 326 -6.19 29.07 -28.66
N GLY A 327 -7.20 28.88 -27.80
CA GLY A 327 -8.61 29.03 -28.20
C GLY A 327 -9.22 27.81 -28.91
N THR A 328 -8.41 26.79 -29.24
CA THR A 328 -8.84 25.63 -30.06
C THR A 328 -8.19 24.33 -29.62
N SER A 329 -8.90 23.21 -29.73
CA SER A 329 -8.40 21.85 -29.41
C SER A 329 -7.99 21.06 -30.65
N THR A 330 -8.33 21.53 -31.85
CA THR A 330 -8.02 20.88 -33.13
C THR A 330 -7.27 21.85 -34.05
N PRO A 331 -6.06 22.31 -33.68
CA PRO A 331 -5.29 23.23 -34.49
C PRO A 331 -4.94 22.61 -35.86
N ASN A 332 -5.15 23.38 -36.92
CA ASN A 332 -4.81 23.04 -38.31
C ASN A 332 -3.39 23.51 -38.70
N SER A 333 -2.74 24.32 -37.87
CA SER A 333 -1.36 24.81 -38.04
C SER A 333 -0.47 24.41 -36.87
N GLN A 334 0.86 24.49 -37.01
CA GLN A 334 1.80 24.23 -35.91
C GLN A 334 1.56 25.15 -34.71
N LEU A 335 1.18 26.40 -34.94
CA LEU A 335 0.61 27.31 -33.95
C LEU A 335 -0.70 27.87 -34.52
N GLN A 336 -1.81 27.72 -33.80
CA GLN A 336 -3.08 28.36 -34.14
C GLN A 336 -3.56 29.14 -32.91
N VAL A 337 -3.93 30.41 -33.10
CA VAL A 337 -4.52 31.25 -32.06
C VAL A 337 -5.89 31.72 -32.56
N GLU A 338 -6.97 31.23 -31.93
CA GLU A 338 -8.32 31.75 -32.12
C GLU A 338 -8.51 32.95 -31.17
N GLY A 339 -8.08 34.13 -31.60
CA GLY A 339 -8.08 35.36 -30.81
C GLY A 339 -7.08 36.39 -31.35
N SER A 340 -6.73 37.39 -30.52
CA SER A 340 -5.72 38.40 -30.89
C SER A 340 -4.31 37.95 -30.52
N VAL A 341 -3.34 38.24 -31.41
CA VAL A 341 -1.91 38.04 -31.15
C VAL A 341 -1.24 39.40 -31.02
N SER A 342 -0.65 39.67 -29.85
CA SER A 342 0.22 40.85 -29.67
C SER A 342 1.63 40.54 -30.16
N THR A 343 2.23 41.46 -30.92
CA THR A 343 3.61 41.35 -31.40
C THR A 343 4.39 42.59 -30.99
N SER A 344 5.72 42.48 -30.96
CA SER A 344 6.60 43.58 -30.55
C SER A 344 6.37 44.82 -31.42
N TYR A 345 6.12 45.97 -30.78
CA TYR A 345 6.04 47.27 -31.43
C TYR A 345 7.00 48.22 -30.73
N ILE A 346 7.92 48.78 -31.50
CA ILE A 346 8.87 49.77 -30.99
C ILE A 346 8.98 50.95 -31.94
N THR A 347 9.56 52.04 -31.44
CA THR A 347 10.08 53.11 -32.27
C THR A 347 11.61 53.12 -32.15
N THR A 348 12.30 53.68 -33.14
CA THR A 348 13.73 53.94 -32.98
C THR A 348 14.02 54.97 -31.87
N GLY A 349 12.99 55.66 -31.36
CA GLY A 349 13.09 56.62 -30.28
C GLY A 349 14.13 57.70 -30.60
N THR A 350 15.00 57.97 -29.63
CA THR A 350 16.16 58.87 -29.73
C THR A 350 17.45 58.15 -30.10
N SER A 351 17.37 56.91 -30.62
CA SER A 351 18.55 56.17 -31.05
C SER A 351 19.22 56.91 -32.21
N THR A 352 20.55 57.01 -32.19
CA THR A 352 21.33 57.68 -33.24
C THR A 352 22.21 56.68 -33.99
N GLY A 353 22.61 57.02 -35.22
CA GLY A 353 23.47 56.16 -36.04
C GLY A 353 22.73 54.92 -36.58
N THR A 354 23.37 53.75 -36.51
CA THR A 354 22.82 52.49 -37.00
C THR A 354 21.96 51.80 -35.96
N PHE A 355 20.68 51.60 -36.27
CA PHE A 355 19.75 50.81 -35.48
C PHE A 355 19.79 49.35 -35.94
N ASN A 356 20.30 48.46 -35.08
CA ASN A 356 20.40 47.03 -35.36
C ASN A 356 19.11 46.30 -34.97
N VAL A 357 18.47 45.68 -35.95
CA VAL A 357 17.27 44.87 -35.75
C VAL A 357 17.66 43.47 -35.25
N ASN A 358 16.96 42.97 -34.23
CA ASN A 358 17.22 41.67 -33.61
C ASN A 358 15.92 40.88 -33.38
N GLU A 359 16.02 39.70 -32.77
CA GLU A 359 14.91 38.76 -32.52
C GLU A 359 13.80 39.29 -31.61
N SER A 360 14.04 40.35 -30.84
CA SER A 360 13.02 40.95 -29.97
C SER A 360 12.10 41.94 -30.70
N HIS A 361 12.43 42.30 -31.94
CA HIS A 361 11.65 43.25 -32.73
C HIS A 361 10.63 42.54 -33.64
N TYR A 362 9.55 43.23 -33.99
CA TYR A 362 8.63 42.78 -35.04
C TYR A 362 8.17 43.98 -35.87
N THR A 363 7.44 44.93 -35.27
CA THR A 363 7.10 46.22 -35.89
C THR A 363 8.00 47.33 -35.38
N ILE A 364 8.63 48.07 -36.29
CA ILE A 364 9.58 49.14 -35.98
C ILE A 364 9.14 50.41 -36.72
N ARG A 365 8.79 51.44 -35.94
CA ARG A 365 8.56 52.78 -36.49
C ARG A 365 9.85 53.60 -36.46
N VAL A 366 10.32 53.98 -37.64
CA VAL A 366 11.60 54.67 -37.87
C VAL A 366 11.42 56.19 -37.73
N PHE A 367 12.28 56.81 -36.93
CA PHE A 367 12.36 58.27 -36.71
C PHE A 367 13.68 58.87 -37.23
N ASN A 368 13.83 60.19 -37.08
CA ASN A 368 14.89 60.95 -37.77
C ASN A 368 16.30 60.81 -37.18
N ASP A 369 16.44 60.41 -35.92
CA ASP A 369 17.74 60.43 -35.25
C ASP A 369 18.68 59.30 -35.73
N VAL A 370 18.11 58.20 -36.24
CA VAL A 370 18.88 57.13 -36.87
C VAL A 370 19.32 57.54 -38.28
N SER A 371 20.50 57.08 -38.69
CA SER A 371 20.99 57.19 -40.07
C SER A 371 20.71 55.91 -40.88
N THR A 372 20.64 54.76 -40.22
CA THR A 372 20.56 53.45 -40.89
C THR A 372 19.75 52.47 -40.06
N ILE A 373 18.92 51.65 -40.71
CA ILE A 373 18.34 50.45 -40.14
C ILE A 373 19.11 49.26 -40.71
N ASN A 374 19.64 48.42 -39.83
CA ASN A 374 20.43 47.27 -40.21
C ASN A 374 19.71 45.99 -39.81
N LEU A 375 19.33 45.18 -40.79
CA LEU A 375 18.70 43.88 -40.61
C LEU A 375 19.75 42.79 -40.35
N PRO A 376 19.41 41.74 -39.58
CA PRO A 376 20.33 40.64 -39.33
C PRO A 376 20.53 39.79 -40.58
N ASN A 377 21.56 38.94 -40.55
CA ASN A 377 21.85 37.98 -41.62
C ASN A 377 20.63 37.08 -41.88
N PRO A 378 20.03 37.09 -43.08
CA PRO A 378 18.85 36.27 -43.39
C PRO A 378 19.11 34.77 -43.20
N ALA A 379 20.33 34.29 -43.44
CA ALA A 379 20.70 32.88 -43.24
C ALA A 379 20.57 32.41 -41.79
N THR A 380 20.59 33.32 -40.81
CA THR A 380 20.44 32.99 -39.39
C THR A 380 18.99 33.01 -38.91
N CYS A 381 18.06 33.51 -39.72
CA CYS A 381 16.65 33.64 -39.34
C CYS A 381 15.64 33.40 -40.49
N PRO A 382 15.72 32.27 -41.23
CA PRO A 382 14.75 31.96 -42.28
C PRO A 382 13.31 32.01 -41.76
N GLY A 383 12.42 32.63 -42.53
CA GLY A 383 11.00 32.79 -42.20
C GLY A 383 10.67 33.93 -41.24
N ARG A 384 11.66 34.60 -40.62
CA ARG A 384 11.42 35.73 -39.72
C ARG A 384 10.81 36.91 -40.46
N ILE A 385 9.85 37.58 -39.83
CA ILE A 385 9.15 38.74 -40.37
C ILE A 385 9.48 39.99 -39.56
N TYR A 386 9.71 41.10 -40.27
CA TYR A 386 9.76 42.44 -39.70
C TYR A 386 8.83 43.39 -40.47
N ILE A 387 8.24 44.36 -39.77
CA ILE A 387 7.47 45.45 -40.36
C ILE A 387 8.22 46.75 -40.07
N LEU A 388 8.69 47.43 -41.11
CA LEU A 388 9.31 48.73 -41.02
C LEU A 388 8.30 49.81 -41.43
N ILE A 389 8.20 50.88 -40.64
CA ILE A 389 7.31 52.01 -40.91
C ILE A 389 8.13 53.29 -40.90
N GLY A 390 8.30 53.92 -42.06
CA GLY A 390 8.89 55.24 -42.16
C GLY A 390 7.93 56.28 -41.61
N SER A 391 8.24 56.89 -40.46
CA SER A 391 7.30 57.86 -39.86
C SER A 391 7.08 59.06 -40.79
N ASN A 392 5.94 59.71 -40.64
CA ASN A 392 5.70 60.97 -41.34
C ASN A 392 6.83 61.96 -41.03
N GLY A 393 7.38 62.58 -42.07
CA GLY A 393 8.44 63.59 -41.94
C GLY A 393 9.86 63.06 -41.72
N ILE A 394 10.11 61.73 -41.81
CA ILE A 394 11.50 61.28 -41.82
C ILE A 394 12.21 61.65 -43.11
N THR A 395 13.50 61.99 -43.00
CA THR A 395 14.42 62.00 -44.14
C THR A 395 14.73 60.56 -44.56
N THR A 396 15.28 60.38 -45.76
CA THR A 396 15.74 59.07 -46.26
C THR A 396 16.71 58.42 -45.27
N LYS A 397 16.39 57.18 -44.86
CA LYS A 397 17.23 56.34 -44.01
C LYS A 397 17.74 55.16 -44.81
N ASN A 398 19.02 54.82 -44.64
CA ASN A 398 19.59 53.65 -45.31
C ASN A 398 19.02 52.37 -44.70
N LEU A 399 18.71 51.39 -45.54
CA LEU A 399 18.45 50.02 -45.13
C LEU A 399 19.66 49.17 -45.52
N THR A 400 20.18 48.44 -44.55
CA THR A 400 21.35 47.57 -44.73
C THR A 400 21.05 46.19 -44.16
N VAL A 401 21.82 45.19 -44.58
CA VAL A 401 21.72 43.82 -44.08
C VAL A 401 23.11 43.36 -43.67
N THR A 402 23.22 42.76 -42.49
CA THR A 402 24.48 42.20 -41.99
C THR A 402 24.71 40.82 -42.59
N GLY A 403 25.49 40.72 -43.67
CA GLY A 403 25.75 39.45 -44.35
C GLY A 403 24.53 38.93 -45.13
N GLY A 404 24.79 38.11 -46.16
CA GLY A 404 23.76 37.70 -47.11
C GLY A 404 23.47 38.75 -48.19
N SER A 405 22.42 38.51 -48.98
CA SER A 405 21.91 39.46 -49.96
C SER A 405 21.10 40.58 -49.28
N GLY A 406 20.89 41.69 -49.98
CA GLY A 406 20.19 42.87 -49.46
C GLY A 406 18.70 42.66 -49.20
N ILE A 407 17.92 43.72 -49.38
CA ILE A 407 16.45 43.62 -49.35
C ILE A 407 15.98 43.66 -50.81
N TYR A 408 15.16 42.71 -51.23
CA TYR A 408 14.69 42.57 -52.59
C TYR A 408 13.17 42.67 -52.67
N ASP A 409 12.68 43.37 -53.68
CA ASP A 409 11.25 43.49 -53.97
C ASP A 409 10.98 42.87 -55.34
N ASP A 410 10.29 41.73 -55.36
CA ASP A 410 9.93 41.00 -56.58
C ASP A 410 8.94 41.77 -57.45
N VAL A 411 8.11 42.65 -56.88
CA VAL A 411 7.11 43.41 -57.64
C VAL A 411 7.78 44.46 -58.49
N THR A 412 8.76 45.17 -57.92
CA THR A 412 9.53 46.19 -58.64
C THR A 412 10.76 45.62 -59.33
N ASN A 413 11.14 44.37 -59.01
CA ASN A 413 12.36 43.70 -59.47
C ASN A 413 13.63 44.53 -59.15
N THR A 414 13.68 45.09 -57.93
CA THR A 414 14.79 45.95 -57.48
C THR A 414 15.25 45.65 -56.06
N THR A 415 16.48 46.07 -55.74
CA THR A 415 17.01 46.05 -54.37
C THR A 415 16.55 47.31 -53.62
N VAL A 416 15.92 47.12 -52.47
CA VAL A 416 15.52 48.19 -51.55
C VAL A 416 16.69 48.55 -50.65
N THR A 417 17.14 49.79 -50.74
CA THR A 417 18.31 50.30 -49.97
C THR A 417 17.96 51.44 -49.03
N THR A 418 16.70 51.91 -49.03
CA THR A 418 16.27 53.03 -48.21
C THR A 418 14.82 52.91 -47.76
N ILE A 419 14.48 53.59 -46.66
CA ILE A 419 13.10 53.86 -46.26
C ILE A 419 12.90 55.38 -46.11
N ILE A 420 11.82 55.91 -46.69
CA ILE A 420 11.43 57.33 -46.60
C ILE A 420 10.10 57.50 -45.87
N ALA A 421 9.67 58.75 -45.66
CA ALA A 421 8.39 59.04 -45.04
C ALA A 421 7.23 58.35 -45.75
N ARG A 422 6.29 57.79 -44.95
CA ARG A 422 5.05 57.12 -45.41
C ARG A 422 5.26 55.77 -46.10
N GLN A 423 6.49 55.30 -46.27
CA GLN A 423 6.74 53.94 -46.74
C GLN A 423 6.58 52.92 -45.62
N ARG A 424 6.11 51.73 -46.01
CA ARG A 424 6.04 50.56 -45.15
C ARG A 424 6.65 49.39 -45.89
N TYR A 425 7.34 48.53 -45.16
CA TYR A 425 7.85 47.28 -45.69
C TYR A 425 7.54 46.18 -44.70
N GLN A 426 6.78 45.18 -45.13
CA GLN A 426 6.74 43.89 -44.49
C GLN A 426 7.78 43.01 -45.17
N LEU A 427 8.82 42.67 -44.42
CA LEU A 427 9.99 41.94 -44.88
C LEU A 427 9.96 40.54 -44.30
N GLN A 428 10.24 39.53 -45.11
CA GLN A 428 10.42 38.16 -44.65
C GLN A 428 11.75 37.61 -45.15
N SER A 429 12.49 36.95 -44.27
CA SER A 429 13.72 36.26 -44.67
C SER A 429 13.40 34.95 -45.36
N ASP A 430 14.06 34.66 -46.49
CA ASP A 430 14.01 33.35 -47.16
C ASP A 430 15.23 32.46 -46.82
N GLY A 431 16.12 32.94 -45.94
CA GLY A 431 17.40 32.28 -45.60
C GLY A 431 18.60 32.71 -46.45
N THR A 432 18.42 33.56 -47.47
CA THR A 432 19.51 34.10 -48.30
C THR A 432 19.43 35.63 -48.43
N THR A 433 18.23 36.17 -48.53
CA THR A 433 17.91 37.59 -48.69
C THR A 433 16.71 37.97 -47.82
N TRP A 434 16.43 39.26 -47.71
CA TRP A 434 15.14 39.74 -47.19
C TRP A 434 14.22 40.07 -48.36
N ILE A 435 13.03 39.47 -48.42
CA ILE A 435 12.03 39.72 -49.48
C ILE A 435 10.95 40.67 -48.95
N VAL A 436 10.56 41.65 -49.76
CA VAL A 436 9.37 42.46 -49.52
C VAL A 436 8.13 41.63 -49.86
N ILE A 437 7.34 41.30 -48.84
CA ILE A 437 6.11 40.51 -48.97
C ILE A 437 4.84 41.36 -48.84
N GLY A 438 4.99 42.64 -48.52
CA GLY A 438 3.93 43.64 -48.47
C GLY A 438 4.49 45.04 -48.30
N ASN A 439 3.86 46.03 -48.92
CA ASN A 439 4.28 47.44 -48.90
C ASN A 439 3.11 48.40 -48.65
#